data_AF-A0A372J401-F1
#
_entry.id   AF-A0A372J401-F1
#
_cell.length_a   1.000
_cell.length_b   1.000
_cell.length_c   1.000
_cell.angle_alpha   90.00
_cell.angle_beta   90.00
_cell.angle_gamma   90.00
#
_symmetry.space_group_name_H-M   'P 1'
#
loop_
_entity.id
_entity.type
_entity.pdbx_description
1 polymer ?
#
loop_
_entity_poly.entity_id
_entity_poly.type
_entity_poly.pdbx_seq_one_letter_code
_entity_poly.pdbx_strand_id
1 'polypeptide(L)'
;MTRTVEPAALAAGTSIVGTWNVVIVDWGCAGSPLRASPFTFNADGTWTYQFGGGRWFQVEGMAVWTFTNAPGLVYTATVTRNSLAGIQGYASAPPNPGTGCFYALRQASPAVAEELAAAPEADRDAAVG
;
A
#
# COMPACT_ATOMS: atom_id res chain seq x y z
N MET A 1 14.25 20.94 -38.01
CA MET A 1 13.61 21.06 -36.67
C MET A 1 13.51 19.67 -36.07
N THR A 2 14.49 19.29 -35.26
CA THR A 2 14.49 17.99 -34.57
C THR A 2 13.65 18.14 -33.31
N ARG A 3 12.49 17.49 -33.27
CA ARG A 3 11.60 17.52 -32.11
C ARG A 3 12.19 16.58 -31.06
N THR A 4 12.83 17.14 -30.04
CA THR A 4 13.17 16.41 -28.81
C THR A 4 11.87 15.86 -28.24
N VAL A 5 11.72 14.55 -28.22
CA VAL A 5 10.64 13.90 -27.50
C VAL A 5 11.09 13.81 -26.04
N GLU A 6 10.53 14.65 -25.17
CA GLU A 6 10.71 14.54 -23.72
C GLU A 6 10.18 13.19 -23.23
N PRO A 7 10.95 12.40 -22.46
CA PRO A 7 10.50 11.11 -21.94
C PRO A 7 9.52 11.21 -20.76
N ALA A 8 8.92 12.37 -20.48
CA ALA A 8 8.20 12.62 -19.22
C ALA A 8 6.70 12.24 -19.20
N ALA A 9 6.11 11.80 -20.33
CA ALA A 9 4.65 11.65 -20.43
C ALA A 9 4.11 10.23 -20.16
N LEU A 10 4.94 9.21 -19.92
CA LEU A 10 4.50 7.81 -19.92
C LEU A 10 4.09 7.21 -18.56
N ALA A 11 4.09 7.94 -17.45
CA ALA A 11 3.87 7.35 -16.11
C ALA A 11 2.75 7.99 -15.25
N ALA A 12 1.99 8.97 -15.76
CA ALA A 12 0.98 9.65 -14.94
C ALA A 12 -0.27 8.78 -14.62
N GLY A 13 -0.43 7.62 -15.27
CA GLY A 13 -1.61 6.76 -15.10
C GLY A 13 -1.51 5.69 -14.00
N THR A 14 -0.32 5.42 -13.48
CA THR A 14 -0.05 4.26 -12.60
C THR A 14 0.93 4.56 -11.47
N SER A 15 1.29 5.82 -11.21
CA SER A 15 2.19 6.16 -10.10
C SER A 15 1.54 5.84 -8.74
N ILE A 16 2.29 5.24 -7.82
CA ILE A 16 1.88 4.98 -6.43
C ILE A 16 1.86 6.26 -5.58
N VAL A 17 2.56 7.31 -6.02
CA VAL A 17 2.70 8.59 -5.27
C VAL A 17 1.34 9.16 -4.88
N GLY A 18 1.24 9.67 -3.66
CA GLY A 18 0.04 10.24 -3.05
C GLY A 18 -0.54 9.36 -1.97
N THR A 19 -1.71 9.77 -1.47
CA THR A 19 -2.38 9.12 -0.33
C THR A 19 -3.38 8.07 -0.79
N TRP A 20 -3.35 6.93 -0.11
CA TRP A 20 -4.26 5.79 -0.26
C TRP A 20 -5.12 5.69 1.00
N ASN A 21 -6.40 6.02 0.86
CA ASN A 21 -7.30 6.30 1.98
C ASN A 21 -7.98 5.06 2.57
N VAL A 22 -8.13 4.01 1.75
CA VAL A 22 -8.64 2.71 2.21
C VAL A 22 -7.48 1.74 2.11
N VAL A 23 -7.02 1.22 3.24
CA VAL A 23 -5.92 0.25 3.30
C VAL A 23 -6.41 -0.97 4.07
N ILE A 24 -6.27 -2.14 3.46
CA ILE A 24 -6.73 -3.43 3.97
C ILE A 24 -5.56 -4.42 3.95
N VAL A 25 -5.38 -5.12 5.05
CA VAL A 25 -4.30 -6.07 5.31
C VAL A 25 -4.93 -7.38 5.78
N ASP A 26 -4.58 -8.50 5.16
CA ASP A 26 -5.08 -9.83 5.57
C ASP A 26 -3.91 -10.81 5.70
N TRP A 27 -3.54 -11.13 6.93
CA TRP A 27 -2.51 -12.13 7.22
C TRP A 27 -3.01 -13.52 6.83
N GLY A 28 -2.28 -14.20 5.92
CA GLY A 28 -2.68 -15.50 5.38
C GLY A 28 -3.75 -15.45 4.28
N CYS A 29 -4.26 -14.28 3.88
CA CYS A 29 -5.26 -14.12 2.82
C CYS A 29 -6.55 -14.94 3.04
N ALA A 30 -6.92 -15.18 4.30
CA ALA A 30 -8.00 -16.11 4.66
C ALA A 30 -9.38 -15.44 4.73
N GLY A 31 -9.48 -14.15 4.40
CA GLY A 31 -10.72 -13.37 4.49
C GLY A 31 -10.97 -12.81 5.89
N SER A 32 -9.92 -12.62 6.69
CA SER A 32 -9.99 -11.90 7.98
C SER A 32 -9.24 -10.57 7.90
N PRO A 33 -9.70 -9.63 7.04
CA PRO A 33 -8.99 -8.38 6.79
C PRO A 33 -9.02 -7.43 7.99
N LEU A 34 -7.90 -6.78 8.23
CA LEU A 34 -7.72 -5.65 9.14
C LEU A 34 -7.64 -4.36 8.35
N ARG A 35 -8.23 -3.29 8.89
CA ARG A 35 -8.13 -1.97 8.29
C ARG A 35 -6.95 -1.20 8.86
N ALA A 36 -6.10 -0.69 7.99
CA ALA A 36 -4.99 0.17 8.36
C ALA A 36 -5.31 1.65 8.14
N SER A 37 -4.56 2.52 8.81
CA SER A 37 -4.57 3.95 8.51
C SER A 37 -4.00 4.25 7.11
N PRO A 38 -4.38 5.40 6.51
CA PRO A 38 -3.95 5.75 5.17
C PRO A 38 -2.43 5.73 4.98
N PHE A 39 -1.98 5.26 3.82
CA PHE A 39 -0.57 5.27 3.43
C PHE A 39 -0.34 6.42 2.45
N THR A 40 0.73 7.20 2.67
CA THR A 40 1.13 8.28 1.77
C THR A 40 2.51 8.00 1.19
N PHE A 41 2.59 7.83 -0.12
CA PHE A 41 3.86 7.62 -0.83
C PHE A 41 4.35 8.95 -1.40
N ASN A 42 5.53 9.40 -0.97
CA ASN A 42 6.12 10.67 -1.38
C ASN A 42 7.02 10.48 -2.60
N ALA A 43 7.13 11.50 -3.45
CA ALA A 43 7.93 11.43 -4.68
C ALA A 43 9.45 11.25 -4.45
N ASP A 44 9.95 11.47 -3.22
CA ASP A 44 11.35 11.29 -2.83
C ASP A 44 11.73 9.82 -2.48
N GLY A 45 10.80 8.89 -2.70
CA GLY A 45 10.96 7.47 -2.39
C GLY A 45 10.75 7.13 -0.91
N THR A 46 10.25 8.06 -0.09
CA THR A 46 9.74 7.76 1.26
C THR A 46 8.23 7.51 1.24
N TRP A 47 7.72 6.79 2.22
CA TRP A 47 6.28 6.70 2.47
C TRP A 47 6.01 6.78 3.97
N THR A 48 4.80 7.20 4.35
CA THR A 48 4.39 7.39 5.74
C THR A 48 2.98 6.92 6.03
N TYR A 49 2.73 6.59 7.30
CA TYR A 49 1.43 6.32 7.89
C TYR A 49 1.48 6.65 9.40
N GLN A 50 0.38 6.48 10.13
CA GLN A 50 0.26 6.95 11.51
C GLN A 50 1.31 6.37 12.49
N PHE A 51 1.83 5.17 12.24
CA PHE A 51 2.79 4.50 13.12
C PHE A 51 4.23 4.49 12.58
N GLY A 52 4.50 5.18 11.47
CA GLY A 52 5.85 5.25 10.89
C GLY A 52 5.85 5.42 9.38
N GLY A 53 6.64 4.60 8.70
CA GLY A 53 6.85 4.70 7.26
C GLY A 53 8.07 3.90 6.82
N GLY A 54 8.61 4.25 5.66
CA GLY A 54 9.85 3.66 5.17
C GLY A 54 10.20 4.11 3.77
N ARG A 55 10.81 3.21 2.99
CA ARG A 55 11.22 3.48 1.61
C ARG A 55 10.35 2.71 0.64
N TRP A 56 10.13 3.29 -0.54
CA TRP A 56 9.46 2.63 -1.64
C TRP A 56 10.19 2.88 -2.95
N PHE A 57 9.95 2.01 -3.91
CA PHE A 57 10.24 2.24 -5.30
C PHE A 57 9.17 1.59 -6.17
N GLN A 58 9.07 2.04 -7.41
CA GLN A 58 8.14 1.49 -8.39
C GLN A 58 8.88 1.23 -9.69
N VAL A 59 8.65 0.06 -10.27
CA VAL A 59 9.10 -0.29 -11.61
C VAL A 59 7.84 -0.64 -12.40
N GLU A 60 7.56 0.17 -13.42
CA GLU A 60 6.36 0.05 -14.25
C GLU A 60 5.07 0.04 -13.41
N GLY A 61 4.27 -1.02 -13.49
CA GLY A 61 3.02 -1.18 -12.74
C GLY A 61 3.19 -1.83 -11.38
N MET A 62 4.41 -2.05 -10.87
CA MET A 62 4.65 -2.76 -9.62
C MET A 62 5.43 -1.88 -8.64
N ALA A 63 4.93 -1.76 -7.42
CA ALA A 63 5.58 -1.02 -6.35
C ALA A 63 5.97 -1.95 -5.20
N VAL A 64 7.11 -1.65 -4.59
CA VAL A 64 7.64 -2.36 -3.42
C VAL A 64 7.98 -1.35 -2.36
N TRP A 65 7.65 -1.64 -1.10
CA TRP A 65 8.01 -0.79 0.03
C TRP A 65 8.35 -1.58 1.29
N THR A 66 9.15 -0.93 2.14
CA THR A 66 9.65 -1.49 3.40
C THR A 66 9.23 -0.62 4.58
N PHE A 67 9.35 -1.16 5.79
CA PHE A 67 8.93 -0.51 7.03
C PHE A 67 10.14 -0.24 7.91
N THR A 68 10.34 1.00 8.33
CA THR A 68 11.41 1.38 9.25
C THR A 68 11.17 0.83 10.66
N ASN A 69 9.91 0.74 11.07
CA ASN A 69 9.49 0.23 12.38
C ASN A 69 9.25 -1.28 12.42
N ALA A 70 9.25 -1.97 11.27
CA ALA A 70 9.11 -3.42 11.17
C ALA A 70 10.21 -3.99 10.23
N PRO A 71 11.45 -4.17 10.74
CA PRO A 71 12.55 -4.66 9.94
C PRO A 71 12.25 -6.00 9.28
N GLY A 72 12.54 -6.11 7.99
CA GLY A 72 12.28 -7.31 7.21
C GLY A 72 10.88 -7.38 6.62
N LEU A 73 9.90 -6.58 7.06
CA LEU A 73 8.58 -6.53 6.45
C LEU A 73 8.66 -5.82 5.09
N VAL A 74 8.17 -6.51 4.05
CA VAL A 74 8.12 -6.02 2.68
C VAL A 74 6.72 -6.19 2.13
N TYR A 75 6.24 -5.16 1.45
CA TYR A 75 5.01 -5.21 0.68
C TYR A 75 5.34 -5.02 -0.78
N THR A 76 4.63 -5.75 -1.64
CA THR A 76 4.68 -5.57 -3.09
C THR A 76 3.28 -5.58 -3.65
N ALA A 77 2.98 -4.66 -4.57
CA ALA A 77 1.64 -4.54 -5.15
C ALA A 77 1.70 -4.08 -6.60
N THR A 78 0.73 -4.55 -7.38
CA THR A 78 0.40 -3.96 -8.68
C THR A 78 -0.35 -2.66 -8.45
N VAL A 79 0.07 -1.62 -9.16
CA VAL A 79 -0.46 -0.26 -9.07
C VAL A 79 -1.31 0.04 -10.29
N THR A 80 -2.58 0.35 -10.05
CA THR A 80 -3.44 1.02 -11.02
C THR A 80 -3.63 2.47 -10.62
N ARG A 81 -4.37 3.25 -11.41
CA ARG A 81 -4.70 4.65 -11.09
C ARG A 81 -5.30 4.79 -9.68
N ASN A 82 -6.21 3.87 -9.30
CA ASN A 82 -7.05 4.01 -8.12
C ASN A 82 -7.00 2.81 -7.16
N SER A 83 -6.32 1.73 -7.51
CA SER A 83 -6.18 0.54 -6.65
C SER A 83 -4.74 0.03 -6.57
N LEU A 84 -4.41 -0.50 -5.40
CA LEU A 84 -3.26 -1.38 -5.16
C LEU A 84 -3.78 -2.76 -4.78
N ALA A 85 -3.19 -3.80 -5.35
CA ALA A 85 -3.43 -5.18 -4.92
C ALA A 85 -2.10 -5.92 -4.90
N GLY A 86 -1.83 -6.63 -3.81
CA GLY A 86 -0.50 -7.16 -3.56
C GLY A 86 -0.40 -8.18 -2.44
N ILE A 87 0.84 -8.51 -2.11
CA ILE A 87 1.21 -9.39 -1.02
C ILE A 87 2.13 -8.66 -0.04
N GLN A 88 2.10 -9.11 1.21
CA GLN A 88 2.97 -8.67 2.28
C GLN A 88 3.66 -9.86 2.94
N GLY A 89 4.82 -9.64 3.52
CA GLY A 89 5.48 -10.64 4.34
C GLY A 89 6.87 -10.23 4.80
N TYR A 90 7.42 -10.99 5.74
CA TYR A 90 8.77 -10.76 6.23
C TYR A 90 9.79 -11.49 5.35
N ALA A 91 10.86 -10.80 4.98
CA ALA A 91 11.94 -11.28 4.12
C ALA A 91 12.98 -12.18 4.83
N SER A 92 12.70 -12.65 6.05
CA SER A 92 13.63 -13.48 6.83
C SER A 92 13.36 -14.99 6.70
N ALA A 93 14.44 -15.77 6.82
CA ALA A 93 14.37 -17.21 7.02
C ALA A 93 13.66 -17.53 8.37
N PRO A 94 13.11 -18.74 8.55
CA PRO A 94 12.30 -19.10 9.71
C PRO A 94 12.95 -18.76 11.08
N PRO A 95 12.14 -18.36 12.08
CA PRO A 95 10.68 -18.26 12.05
C PRO A 95 10.22 -16.97 11.35
N ASN A 96 9.50 -17.13 10.23
CA ASN A 96 8.88 -16.03 9.51
C ASN A 96 7.48 -15.82 10.12
N PRO A 97 7.18 -14.64 10.68
CA PRO A 97 5.88 -14.38 11.32
C PRO A 97 4.70 -14.40 10.33
N GLY A 98 4.95 -14.45 9.01
CA GLY A 98 3.95 -14.85 8.02
C GLY A 98 3.98 -14.04 6.74
N THR A 99 3.10 -14.45 5.81
CA THR A 99 2.78 -13.75 4.58
C THR A 99 1.28 -13.49 4.51
N GLY A 100 0.87 -12.47 3.75
CA GLY A 100 -0.53 -12.10 3.61
C GLY A 100 -0.83 -11.33 2.33
N CYS A 101 -2.07 -10.90 2.23
CA CYS A 101 -2.60 -10.11 1.13
C CYS A 101 -2.76 -8.67 1.55
N PHE A 102 -2.59 -7.78 0.58
CA PHE A 102 -2.71 -6.34 0.75
C PHE A 102 -3.60 -5.75 -0.33
N TYR A 103 -4.43 -4.79 0.05
CA TYR A 103 -5.23 -4.02 -0.87
C TYR A 103 -5.33 -2.56 -0.43
N ALA A 104 -5.33 -1.63 -1.37
CA ALA A 104 -5.60 -0.24 -1.08
C ALA A 104 -6.35 0.50 -2.19
N LEU A 105 -7.08 1.55 -1.82
CA LEU A 105 -7.78 2.45 -2.74
C LEU A 105 -7.45 3.91 -2.44
N ARG A 106 -7.34 4.72 -3.50
CA ARG A 106 -7.24 6.19 -3.37
C ARG A 106 -8.52 6.79 -2.83
N GLN A 107 -9.67 6.23 -3.18
CA GLN A 107 -10.98 6.71 -2.76
C GLN A 107 -11.85 5.49 -2.43
N ALA A 108 -12.61 5.56 -1.34
CA ALA A 108 -13.65 4.58 -1.09
C ALA A 108 -14.72 4.72 -2.18
N SER A 109 -15.24 3.59 -2.69
CA SER A 109 -16.52 3.65 -3.39
C SER A 109 -17.61 4.06 -2.38
N PRO A 110 -18.72 4.66 -2.81
CA PRO A 110 -19.82 5.01 -1.91
C PRO A 110 -20.31 3.80 -1.08
N ALA A 111 -20.36 2.62 -1.68
CA ALA A 111 -20.73 1.37 -0.99
C ALA A 111 -19.72 0.98 0.10
N VAL A 112 -18.42 1.17 -0.15
CA VAL A 112 -17.37 0.93 0.85
C VAL A 112 -17.40 2.02 1.93
N ALA A 113 -17.75 3.26 1.60
CA ALA A 113 -17.87 4.35 2.57
C ALA A 113 -19.03 4.13 3.56
N GLU A 114 -20.16 3.56 3.11
CA GLU A 114 -21.28 3.18 3.99
C GLU A 114 -20.92 2.06 4.96
N GLU A 115 -20.28 0.99 4.46
CA GLU A 115 -19.74 -0.09 5.30
C GLU A 115 -18.72 0.45 6.32
N LEU A 116 -17.84 1.37 5.89
CA LEU A 116 -16.84 2.03 6.74
C LEU A 116 -17.46 2.92 7.83
N ALA A 117 -18.63 3.51 7.59
CA ALA A 117 -19.36 4.30 8.58
C ALA A 117 -20.12 3.41 9.57
N ALA A 118 -20.43 2.17 9.19
CA ALA A 118 -21.16 1.21 10.01
C ALA A 118 -20.25 0.33 10.90
N ALA A 119 -18.95 0.23 10.61
CA ALA A 119 -18.01 -0.57 11.39
C ALA A 119 -17.63 0.11 12.74
N PRO A 120 -17.72 -0.60 13.89
CA PRO A 120 -17.34 -0.05 15.19
C PRO A 120 -15.84 0.29 15.26
N GLU A 121 -15.48 1.35 15.99
CA GLU A 121 -14.15 2.00 15.98
C GLU A 121 -12.98 1.13 16.46
N ALA A 122 -13.22 -0.07 16.99
CA ALA A 122 -12.24 -0.91 17.67
C ALA A 122 -11.26 -1.67 16.75
N ASP A 123 -11.47 -1.69 15.43
CA ASP A 123 -10.65 -2.48 14.49
C ASP A 123 -9.60 -1.66 13.71
N ARG A 124 -9.25 -0.47 14.21
CA ARG A 124 -8.34 0.48 13.53
C ARG A 124 -6.87 0.40 13.98
N ASP A 125 -6.58 -0.37 15.03
CA ASP A 125 -5.29 -0.31 15.74
C ASP A 125 -4.36 -1.54 15.55
N ALA A 126 -4.81 -2.64 14.93
CA ALA A 126 -4.07 -3.91 14.95
C ALA A 126 -3.26 -4.25 13.67
N ALA A 127 -3.35 -3.44 12.61
CA ALA A 127 -2.88 -3.86 11.27
C ALA A 127 -1.35 -3.93 11.08
N VAL A 128 -0.55 -3.45 12.04
CA VAL A 128 0.93 -3.51 11.98
C VAL A 128 1.48 -3.83 13.37
N GLY A 129 1.13 -5.01 13.90
CA GLY A 129 1.81 -5.66 15.02
C GLY A 129 2.93 -6.57 14.55
#